data_AF-A0A328ZKZ9-F1
#
_entry.id   AF-A0A328ZKZ9-F1
#
_cell.length_a   1.000
_cell.length_b   1.000
_cell.length_c   1.000
_cell.angle_alpha   90.00
_cell.angle_beta   90.00
_cell.angle_gamma   90.00
#
_symmetry.space_group_name_H-M   'P 1'
#
loop_
_entity.id
_entity.type
_entity.pdbx_description
1 polymer ?
#
loop_
_entity_poly.entity_id
_entity_poly.type
_entity_poly.pdbx_seq_one_letter_code
_entity_poly.pdbx_strand_id
1 'polypeptide(L)'
;MADLAALHAILPLGFPAAMAEIAEQLYLQLLEEPIARDRADREHAMAATAFRLVERLSAELGGVNLYLHKGVGYRLTPRNRQMCDEFRGDYKALARKYKLSEQQVRNIVDTWQREAFLQKQRDMFGAQSETRPSRARGSRQKH
;
A
#
# COMPACT_ATOMS: atom_id res chain seq x y z
N MET A 1 -4.39 -22.21 -8.04
CA MET A 1 -3.88 -20.88 -7.65
C MET A 1 -4.22 -20.71 -6.18
N ALA A 2 -3.24 -20.41 -5.33
CA ALA A 2 -3.49 -20.16 -3.92
C ALA A 2 -4.38 -18.92 -3.75
N ASP A 3 -5.33 -18.98 -2.82
CA ASP A 3 -6.31 -17.92 -2.60
C ASP A 3 -5.69 -16.78 -1.76
N LEU A 4 -5.53 -15.60 -2.37
CA LEU A 4 -5.01 -14.40 -1.71
C LEU A 4 -6.08 -13.67 -0.88
N ALA A 5 -7.34 -14.10 -0.92
CA ALA A 5 -8.45 -13.42 -0.24
C ALA A 5 -8.19 -13.26 1.26
N ALA A 6 -7.58 -14.27 1.90
CA ALA A 6 -7.21 -14.21 3.32
C ALA A 6 -6.20 -13.10 3.62
N LEU A 7 -5.21 -12.89 2.73
CA LEU A 7 -4.23 -11.82 2.86
C LEU A 7 -4.89 -10.46 2.57
N HIS A 8 -5.63 -10.34 1.47
CA HIS A 8 -6.26 -9.07 1.09
C HIS A 8 -7.28 -8.59 2.12
N ALA A 9 -7.97 -9.49 2.81
CA ALA A 9 -8.89 -9.15 3.89
C ALA A 9 -8.19 -8.47 5.09
N ILE A 10 -6.90 -8.72 5.31
CA ILE A 10 -6.13 -8.12 6.42
C ILE A 10 -5.28 -6.91 6.00
N LEU A 11 -5.14 -6.67 4.69
CA LEU A 11 -4.40 -5.51 4.19
C LEU A 11 -5.16 -4.21 4.50
N PRO A 12 -4.47 -3.18 5.01
CA PRO A 12 -5.09 -1.88 5.29
C PRO A 12 -5.58 -1.19 4.02
N LEU A 13 -6.65 -0.40 4.15
CA LEU A 13 -7.08 0.47 3.05
C LEU A 13 -5.99 1.51 2.74
N GLY A 14 -5.58 1.61 1.48
CA GLY A 14 -4.48 2.49 1.06
C GLY A 14 -3.08 1.91 1.30
N PHE A 15 -2.97 0.61 1.61
CA PHE A 15 -1.68 -0.05 1.66
C PHE A 15 -0.96 0.07 0.31
N PRO A 16 0.32 0.50 0.27
CA PRO A 16 1.00 0.78 -0.99
C PRO A 16 1.04 -0.46 -1.87
N ALA A 17 0.73 -0.32 -3.15
CA ALA A 17 0.70 -1.45 -4.09
C ALA A 17 2.02 -2.24 -4.08
N ALA A 18 3.16 -1.56 -4.11
CA ALA A 18 4.47 -2.22 -4.01
C ALA A 18 4.67 -2.99 -2.69
N MET A 19 4.08 -2.55 -1.58
CA MET A 19 4.13 -3.30 -0.31
C MET A 19 3.13 -4.45 -0.28
N ALA A 20 1.98 -4.31 -0.94
CA ALA A 20 1.00 -5.38 -1.11
C ALA A 20 1.59 -6.53 -1.95
N GLU A 21 2.26 -6.20 -3.05
CA GLU A 21 2.96 -7.17 -3.91
C GLU A 21 4.03 -7.95 -3.13
N ILE A 22 4.82 -7.28 -2.29
CA ILE A 22 5.76 -7.96 -1.36
C ILE A 22 4.99 -8.92 -0.45
N ALA A 23 3.92 -8.45 0.20
CA ALA A 23 3.14 -9.25 1.14
C ALA A 23 2.54 -10.49 0.47
N GLU A 24 2.07 -10.38 -0.78
CA GLU A 24 1.58 -11.49 -1.58
C GLU A 24 2.67 -12.52 -1.86
N GLN A 25 3.85 -12.10 -2.32
CA GLN A 25 4.96 -13.02 -2.58
C GLN A 25 5.41 -13.75 -1.33
N LEU A 26 5.47 -13.04 -0.19
CA LEU A 26 5.81 -13.66 1.08
C LEU A 26 4.75 -14.69 1.51
N TYR A 27 3.47 -14.35 1.35
CA TYR A 27 2.36 -15.24 1.71
C TYR A 27 2.33 -16.50 0.86
N LEU A 28 2.51 -16.38 -0.46
CA LEU A 28 2.56 -17.52 -1.37
C LEU A 28 3.69 -18.47 -1.02
N GLN A 29 4.88 -17.94 -0.76
CA GLN A 29 6.01 -18.77 -0.34
C GLN A 29 5.70 -19.50 0.97
N LEU A 30 5.09 -18.83 1.96
CA LEU A 30 4.73 -19.47 3.23
C LEU A 30 3.70 -20.60 3.08
N LEU A 31 2.81 -20.53 2.08
CA LEU A 31 1.87 -21.62 1.79
C LEU A 31 2.54 -22.84 1.15
N GLU A 32 3.69 -22.64 0.49
CA GLU A 32 4.47 -23.71 -0.12
C GLU A 32 5.37 -24.45 0.89
N GLU A 33 5.54 -23.89 2.10
CA GLU A 33 6.44 -24.45 3.11
C GLU A 33 5.82 -25.62 3.89
N PRO A 34 6.58 -26.71 4.11
CA PRO A 34 6.12 -27.84 4.91
C PRO A 34 6.02 -27.48 6.40
N ILE A 35 4.96 -27.98 7.06
CA ILE A 35 4.78 -27.80 8.50
C ILE A 35 5.77 -28.70 9.25
N ALA A 36 6.76 -28.09 9.90
CA ALA A 36 7.73 -28.80 10.73
C ALA A 36 7.11 -29.34 12.04
N ARG A 37 7.44 -30.59 12.35
CA ARG A 37 6.81 -31.38 13.43
C ARG A 37 7.42 -31.12 14.81
N ASP A 38 8.72 -30.87 14.89
CA ASP A 38 9.40 -30.54 16.15
C ASP A 38 10.08 -29.17 16.11
N ARG A 39 10.68 -28.76 17.23
CA ARG A 39 11.28 -27.43 17.38
C ARG A 39 12.57 -27.25 16.57
N ALA A 40 13.45 -28.24 16.54
CA ALA A 40 14.73 -28.13 15.84
C ALA A 40 14.51 -28.12 14.32
N ASP A 41 13.62 -28.99 13.84
CA ASP A 41 13.18 -29.03 12.45
C ASP A 41 12.47 -27.72 12.06
N ARG A 42 11.72 -27.11 12.99
CA ARG A 42 11.06 -25.83 12.76
C ARG A 42 12.03 -24.68 12.63
N GLU A 43 13.02 -24.57 13.52
CA GLU A 43 14.03 -23.51 13.44
C GLU A 43 14.79 -23.58 12.10
N HIS A 44 15.19 -24.79 11.69
CA HIS A 44 15.87 -25.00 10.40
C HIS A 44 14.94 -24.71 9.19
N ALA A 45 13.71 -25.22 9.21
CA ALA A 45 12.73 -24.96 8.16
C ALA A 45 12.38 -23.47 8.02
N MET A 46 12.25 -22.75 9.14
CA MET A 46 12.00 -21.30 9.13
C MET A 46 13.20 -20.51 8.60
N ALA A 47 14.44 -20.90 8.92
CA ALA A 47 15.62 -20.28 8.34
C ALA A 47 15.69 -20.47 6.81
N ALA A 48 15.43 -21.69 6.33
CA ALA A 48 15.36 -21.98 4.90
C ALA A 48 14.23 -21.21 4.21
N THR A 49 13.06 -21.13 4.85
CA THR A 49 11.93 -20.31 4.39
C THR A 49 12.32 -18.85 4.26
N ALA A 50 12.95 -18.28 5.30
CA ALA A 50 13.38 -16.88 5.30
C ALA A 50 14.32 -16.56 4.12
N PHE A 51 15.23 -17.47 3.78
CA PHE A 51 16.09 -17.32 2.63
C PHE A 51 15.31 -17.38 1.31
N ARG A 52 14.44 -18.39 1.13
CA ARG A 52 13.59 -18.52 -0.07
C ARG A 52 12.67 -17.31 -0.29
N LEU A 53 12.17 -16.71 0.80
CA LEU A 53 11.40 -15.46 0.72
C LEU A 53 12.22 -14.33 0.07
N VAL A 54 13.50 -14.19 0.42
CA VAL A 54 14.39 -13.18 -0.17
C VAL A 54 14.70 -13.49 -1.64
N GLU A 55 14.93 -14.77 -1.97
CA GLU A 55 15.13 -15.19 -3.36
C GLU A 55 13.91 -14.89 -4.23
N ARG A 56 12.70 -15.22 -3.75
CA ARG A 56 11.45 -14.94 -4.46
C ARG A 56 11.23 -13.44 -4.65
N LEU A 57 11.47 -12.63 -3.62
CA LEU A 57 11.40 -11.16 -3.77
C LEU A 57 12.40 -10.65 -4.80
N SER A 58 13.62 -11.21 -4.84
CA SER A 58 14.64 -10.80 -5.81
C SER A 58 14.28 -11.21 -7.24
N ALA A 59 13.63 -12.37 -7.43
CA ALA A 59 13.19 -12.84 -8.73
C ALA A 59 11.98 -12.05 -9.27
N GLU A 60 10.99 -11.78 -8.42
CA GLU A 60 9.72 -11.18 -8.84
C GLU A 60 9.76 -9.65 -8.84
N LEU A 61 10.51 -9.05 -7.92
CA LEU A 61 10.56 -7.59 -7.73
C LEU A 61 11.95 -6.99 -8.04
N GLY A 62 12.89 -7.82 -8.51
CA GLY A 62 14.22 -7.39 -8.91
C GLY A 62 14.21 -6.40 -10.07
N GLY A 63 15.16 -5.47 -10.08
CA GLY A 63 15.29 -4.45 -11.13
C GLY A 63 14.42 -3.20 -10.95
N VAL A 64 13.52 -3.19 -9.96
CA VAL A 64 12.71 -2.02 -9.58
C VAL A 64 13.34 -1.32 -8.37
N ASN A 65 13.37 0.02 -8.36
CA ASN A 65 13.79 0.77 -7.18
C ASN A 65 12.70 0.68 -6.10
N LEU A 66 12.81 -0.31 -5.23
CA LEU A 66 11.85 -0.59 -4.18
C LEU A 66 12.13 0.28 -2.95
N TYR A 67 11.27 1.28 -2.72
CA TYR A 67 11.33 2.10 -1.50
C TYR A 67 10.63 1.40 -0.34
N LEU A 68 11.41 0.78 0.57
CA LEU A 68 10.90 0.25 1.83
C LEU A 68 10.65 1.40 2.81
N HIS A 69 9.39 1.82 2.96
CA HIS A 69 9.01 2.83 3.93
C HIS A 69 9.38 2.39 5.36
N LYS A 70 10.23 3.17 6.05
CA LYS A 70 10.44 3.03 7.50
C LYS A 70 9.18 3.48 8.25
N GLY A 71 8.29 2.53 8.53
CA GLY A 71 7.29 2.63 9.60
C GLY A 71 5.99 3.40 9.30
N VAL A 72 4.92 2.82 9.84
CA VAL A 72 3.66 3.41 10.35
C VAL A 72 2.67 4.16 9.42
N GLY A 73 3.02 4.56 8.19
CA GLY A 73 2.13 5.39 7.37
C GLY A 73 0.76 4.80 7.01
N TYR A 74 0.67 3.47 6.83
CA TYR A 74 -0.43 2.89 6.05
C TYR A 74 -1.47 2.09 6.82
N ARG A 75 -1.47 2.15 8.15
CA ARG A 75 -2.54 1.57 8.97
C ARG A 75 -3.33 2.68 9.65
N LEU A 76 -4.14 3.41 8.88
CA LEU A 76 -5.31 4.01 9.50
C LEU A 76 -6.25 2.86 9.84
N THR A 77 -6.09 2.34 11.05
CA THR A 77 -7.11 1.50 11.67
C THR A 77 -8.47 2.22 11.56
N PRO A 78 -9.62 1.51 11.57
CA PRO A 78 -10.93 2.15 11.53
C PRO A 78 -11.09 3.30 12.53
N ARG A 79 -10.48 3.14 13.72
CA ARG A 79 -10.35 4.18 14.75
C ARG A 79 -9.61 5.43 14.25
N ASN A 80 -8.48 5.29 13.59
CA ASN A 80 -7.69 6.42 13.11
C ASN A 80 -8.40 7.14 11.96
N ARG A 81 -9.14 6.42 11.11
CA ARG A 81 -9.99 7.03 10.08
C ARG A 81 -11.07 7.90 10.71
N GLN A 82 -11.80 7.35 11.69
CA GLN A 82 -12.79 8.11 12.45
C GLN A 82 -12.17 9.35 13.13
N MET A 83 -10.97 9.19 13.70
CA MET A 83 -10.23 10.31 14.30
C MET A 83 -9.91 11.41 13.28
N CYS A 84 -9.48 11.05 12.06
CA CYS A 84 -9.23 12.00 10.99
C CYS A 84 -10.51 12.70 10.52
N ASP A 85 -11.62 11.97 10.38
CA ASP A 85 -12.92 12.54 9.96
C ASP A 85 -13.47 13.54 11.00
N GLU A 86 -13.18 13.31 12.27
CA GLU A 86 -13.54 14.19 13.39
C GLU A 86 -12.57 15.36 13.60
N PHE A 87 -11.45 15.42 12.88
CA PHE A 87 -10.45 16.48 13.07
C PHE A 87 -11.01 17.86 12.70
N ARG A 88 -10.86 18.83 13.61
CA ARG A 88 -11.31 20.22 13.45
C ARG A 88 -10.21 21.25 13.78
N GLY A 89 -8.94 20.84 13.77
CA GLY A 89 -7.80 21.70 14.09
C GLY A 89 -7.25 21.56 15.50
N ASP A 90 -7.94 20.86 16.41
CA ASP A 90 -7.51 20.69 17.80
C ASP A 90 -6.90 19.30 18.07
N TYR A 91 -5.56 19.24 18.04
CA TYR A 91 -4.80 18.02 18.31
C TYR A 91 -4.91 17.55 19.78
N LYS A 92 -5.09 18.48 20.72
CA LYS A 92 -5.10 18.19 22.16
C LYS A 92 -6.43 17.57 22.58
N ALA A 93 -7.54 18.04 22.00
CA ALA A 93 -8.86 17.45 22.19
C ALA A 93 -8.92 16.02 21.63
N LEU A 94 -8.40 15.80 20.42
CA LEU A 94 -8.33 14.47 19.81
C LEU A 94 -7.45 13.52 20.61
N ALA A 95 -6.29 13.98 21.08
CA ALA A 95 -5.36 13.19 21.91
C ALA A 95 -6.04 12.66 23.17
N ARG A 96 -6.83 13.51 23.86
CA ARG A 96 -7.63 13.11 25.02
C ARG A 96 -8.74 12.13 24.66
N LYS A 97 -9.51 12.41 23.60
CA LYS A 97 -10.65 11.58 23.16
C LYS A 97 -10.21 10.18 22.75
N TYR A 98 -9.12 10.08 22.00
CA TYR A 98 -8.60 8.82 21.49
C TYR A 98 -7.55 8.19 22.40
N LYS A 99 -7.16 8.79 23.53
CA LYS A 99 -6.10 8.27 24.42
C LYS A 99 -4.77 8.03 23.68
N LEU A 100 -4.31 9.05 22.95
CA LEU A 100 -3.03 9.09 22.24
C LEU A 100 -2.20 10.30 22.72
N SER A 101 -0.91 10.31 22.44
CA SER A 101 -0.12 11.53 22.61
C SER A 101 -0.44 12.55 21.51
N GLU A 102 -0.26 13.85 21.79
CA GLU A 102 -0.49 14.91 20.79
C GLU A 102 0.38 14.72 19.54
N GLN A 103 1.63 14.25 19.72
CA GLN A 103 2.54 13.95 18.62
C GLN A 103 2.05 12.79 17.74
N GLN A 104 1.44 11.76 18.33
CA GLN A 104 0.84 10.65 17.57
C GLN A 104 -0.35 11.11 16.74
N VAL A 105 -1.21 11.97 17.30
CA VAL A 105 -2.35 12.54 16.57
C VAL A 105 -1.88 13.40 15.40
N ARG A 106 -0.87 14.26 15.60
CA ARG A 106 -0.26 15.07 14.52
C ARG A 106 0.21 14.21 13.37
N ASN A 107 1.05 13.21 13.65
CA ASN A 107 1.59 12.33 12.60
C ASN A 107 0.49 11.62 11.79
N ILE A 108 -0.58 11.18 12.46
CA ILE A 108 -1.72 10.52 11.80
C ILE A 108 -2.49 11.50 10.89
N VAL A 109 -2.84 12.67 11.41
CA VAL A 109 -3.61 13.68 10.67
C VAL A 109 -2.80 14.27 9.52
N ASP A 110 -1.52 14.59 9.73
CA ASP A 110 -0.64 15.17 8.70
C ASP A 110 -0.42 14.20 7.53
N THR A 111 -0.28 12.90 7.83
CA THR A 111 -0.15 11.85 6.80
C THR A 111 -1.44 11.76 5.98
N TRP A 112 -2.60 11.72 6.63
CA TRP A 112 -3.90 11.69 5.95
C TRP A 112 -4.16 12.92 5.07
N GLN A 113 -3.82 14.12 5.55
CA GLN A 113 -3.98 15.35 4.77
C GLN A 113 -3.06 15.41 3.56
N ARG A 114 -1.81 14.96 3.70
CA ARG A 114 -0.84 14.89 2.61
C ARG A 114 -1.33 13.95 1.50
N GLU A 115 -1.89 12.80 1.86
CA GLU A 115 -2.46 11.85 0.90
C GLU A 115 -3.69 12.42 0.19
N ALA A 116 -4.62 13.06 0.93
CA ALA A 116 -5.79 13.71 0.35
C ALA A 116 -5.39 14.83 -0.64
N PHE A 117 -4.30 15.54 -0.36
CA PHE A 117 -3.76 16.55 -1.26
C PHE A 117 -3.14 15.93 -2.53
N LEU A 118 -2.32 14.89 -2.39
CA LEU A 118 -1.71 14.19 -3.52
C LEU A 118 -2.77 13.56 -4.43
N GLN A 119 -3.85 13.02 -3.87
CA GLN A 119 -4.96 12.46 -4.66
C GLN A 119 -5.65 13.54 -5.49
N LYS A 120 -5.98 14.69 -4.88
CA LYS A 120 -6.58 15.83 -5.61
C LYS A 120 -5.67 16.38 -6.69
N GLN A 121 -4.36 16.37 -6.48
CA GLN A 121 -3.39 16.80 -7.48
C GLN A 121 -3.37 15.84 -8.68
N ARG A 122 -3.43 14.52 -8.44
CA ARG A 122 -3.52 13.51 -9.51
C ARG A 122 -4.81 13.66 -10.32
N ASP A 123 -5.93 13.92 -9.66
CA ASP A 123 -7.23 14.16 -10.33
C ASP A 123 -7.22 15.45 -11.18
N MET A 124 -6.52 16.51 -10.73
CA MET A 124 -6.41 17.76 -11.49
C MET A 124 -5.53 17.66 -12.75
N PHE A 125 -4.49 16.83 -12.75
CA PHE A 125 -3.61 16.67 -13.93
C PHE A 125 -4.02 15.51 -14.86
N GLY A 126 -4.96 14.64 -14.45
CA GLY A 126 -5.51 13.57 -15.29
C GLY A 126 -6.61 14.00 -16.28
N ALA A 127 -7.24 15.16 -16.07
CA ALA A 127 -8.38 15.62 -16.87
C ALA A 127 -8.02 16.43 -18.15
N GLN A 128 -6.73 16.58 -18.50
CA GLN A 128 -6.30 17.41 -19.64
C GLN A 128 -5.90 16.63 -20.92
N SER A 129 -6.07 15.31 -20.96
CA SER A 129 -5.70 14.51 -22.15
C SER A 129 -6.85 14.26 -23.15
N GLU A 130 -8.09 14.64 -22.84
CA GLU A 130 -9.23 14.46 -23.75
C GLU A 130 -9.84 15.81 -24.16
N THR A 131 -9.23 16.47 -25.14
CA THR A 131 -9.96 17.28 -26.14
C THR A 131 -9.00 17.77 -27.22
N ARG A 132 -8.76 16.92 -28.23
CA ARG A 132 -8.30 17.40 -29.54
C ARG A 132 -9.24 16.87 -30.62
N PRO A 133 -10.09 17.72 -31.23
CA PRO A 133 -10.97 17.26 -32.28
C PRO A 133 -10.14 16.90 -33.52
N SER A 134 -10.29 15.67 -33.98
CA SER A 134 -9.71 15.15 -35.22
C SER A 134 -10.25 15.94 -36.41
N ARG A 135 -9.39 16.76 -37.04
CA ARG A 135 -9.71 17.40 -38.31
C ARG A 135 -9.67 16.35 -39.43
N ALA A 136 -10.84 15.89 -39.83
CA ALA A 136 -11.03 15.22 -41.12
C ALA A 136 -10.56 16.16 -42.25
N ARG A 137 -9.50 15.77 -42.97
CA ARG A 137 -9.12 16.40 -44.24
C ARG A 137 -9.80 15.64 -45.37
N GLY A 138 -10.85 16.26 -45.91
CA GLY A 138 -11.52 15.82 -47.12
C GLY A 138 -10.60 15.84 -48.33
N SER A 139 -10.73 14.76 -49.10
CA SER A 139 -10.67 14.69 -50.57
C SER A 139 -10.52 16.03 -51.31
N ARG A 140 -9.47 16.14 -52.13
CA ARG A 140 -9.52 16.96 -53.36
C ARG A 140 -9.03 16.17 -54.57
N GLN A 141 -9.92 16.19 -55.55
CA GLN A 141 -9.98 15.57 -56.86
C GLN A 141 -8.89 16.04 -57.84
N LYS A 142 -8.51 15.10 -58.73
CA LYS A 142 -8.31 15.20 -60.20
C LYS A 142 -7.55 16.42 -60.76
N HIS A 143 -6.47 16.16 -61.50
CA HIS A 143 -6.51 16.00 -62.97
C HIS A 143 -5.21 15.39 -63.50
#